data_AF-A0A1I1Z971-F1
#
_entry.id   AF-A0A1I1Z971-F1
#
_cell.length_a   1.000
_cell.length_b   1.000
_cell.length_c   1.000
_cell.angle_alpha   90.00
_cell.angle_beta   90.00
_cell.angle_gamma   90.00
#
_symmetry.space_group_name_H-M   'P 1'
#
loop_
_entity.id
_entity.type
_entity.pdbx_description
1 polymer ?
#
loop_
_entity_poly.entity_id
_entity_poly.type
_entity_poly.pdbx_seq_one_letter_code
_entity_poly.pdbx_strand_id
1 'polypeptide(L)'
;MREFQRRLPCHSTKLVHFRKRTGAEGVERIFRMSVGLHGHAALEDTVHIDTTVQEKNITYPIDSKLAIRIINRLNKIGKAYGVSQRRTSSKK
;
A
#
# COMPACT_ATOMS: atom_id res chain seq x y z
N MET A 1 27.35 -3.80 20.48
CA MET A 1 26.31 -3.18 19.62
C MET A 1 25.19 -4.19 19.41
N ARG A 2 24.15 -4.16 20.25
CA ARG A 2 23.05 -5.16 20.26
C ARG A 2 21.70 -4.48 20.53
N GLU A 3 21.36 -3.45 19.75
CA GLU A 3 20.04 -2.81 19.84
C GLU A 3 19.52 -2.48 18.44
N PHE A 4 18.23 -2.72 18.23
CA PHE A 4 17.52 -2.47 16.99
C PHE A 4 17.43 -0.96 16.73
N GLN A 5 18.05 -0.49 15.64
CA GLN A 5 18.00 0.92 15.23
C GLN A 5 16.93 1.13 14.15
N ARG A 6 15.91 1.96 14.43
CA ARG A 6 14.95 2.44 13.43
C ARG A 6 15.57 3.52 12.55
N ARG A 7 16.47 3.12 11.65
CA ARG A 7 16.84 3.95 10.50
C ARG A 7 15.96 3.55 9.32
N LEU A 8 15.58 4.52 8.48
CA LEU A 8 14.80 4.24 7.27
C LEU A 8 15.47 3.07 6.51
N PRO A 9 14.78 1.92 6.35
CA PRO A 9 15.44 0.64 6.13
C PRO A 9 16.14 0.53 4.77
N CYS A 10 15.75 1.38 3.83
CA CYS A 10 16.43 1.54 2.56
C CYS A 10 16.01 2.87 1.94
N HIS A 11 16.95 3.54 1.27
CA HIS A 11 16.58 4.53 0.28
C HIS A 11 15.78 3.82 -0.83
N SER A 12 14.68 4.41 -1.31
CA SER A 12 13.74 3.76 -2.25
C SER A 12 14.42 3.23 -3.53
N THR A 13 15.53 3.84 -3.93
CA THR A 13 16.33 3.44 -5.10
C THR A 13 17.23 2.22 -4.84
N LYS A 14 17.50 1.82 -3.59
CA LYS A 14 18.41 0.71 -3.28
C LYS A 14 17.94 -0.61 -3.87
N LEU A 15 16.63 -0.89 -3.84
CA LEU A 15 16.04 -2.08 -4.48
C LEU A 15 16.14 -2.02 -6.01
N VAL A 16 15.99 -0.83 -6.60
CA VAL A 16 16.17 -0.63 -8.04
C VAL A 16 17.61 -0.91 -8.46
N HIS A 17 18.59 -0.34 -7.74
CA HIS A 17 20.00 -0.60 -8.00
C HIS A 17 20.40 -2.04 -7.75
N PHE A 18 19.84 -2.67 -6.70
CA PHE A 18 20.04 -4.10 -6.43
C PHE A 18 19.58 -4.94 -7.61
N ARG A 19 18.34 -4.76 -8.07
CA ARG A 19 17.79 -5.48 -9.24
C ARG A 19 18.63 -5.27 -10.51
N LYS A 20 19.06 -4.04 -10.77
CA LYS A 20 19.93 -3.72 -11.92
C LYS A 20 21.30 -4.38 -11.84
N ARG A 21 21.90 -4.46 -10.64
CA ARG A 21 23.19 -5.14 -10.44
C ARG A 21 23.09 -6.67 -10.53
N THR A 22 22.00 -7.24 -10.04
CA THR A 22 21.79 -8.70 -10.03
C THR A 22 21.46 -9.23 -11.43
N GLY A 23 20.71 -8.47 -12.24
CA GLY A 23 20.31 -8.91 -13.58
C GLY A 23 19.41 -10.15 -13.57
N ALA A 24 19.06 -10.66 -14.75
CA ALA A 24 18.18 -11.83 -14.88
C ALA A 24 18.84 -13.11 -14.34
N GLU A 25 20.09 -13.36 -14.72
CA GLU A 25 20.86 -14.55 -14.31
C GLU A 25 21.06 -14.62 -12.78
N GLY A 26 21.34 -13.48 -12.15
CA GLY A 26 21.51 -13.42 -10.70
C GLY A 26 20.21 -13.68 -9.95
N VAL A 27 19.07 -13.22 -10.49
CA VAL A 27 17.75 -13.48 -9.90
C VAL A 27 17.42 -14.96 -10.03
N GLU A 28 17.70 -15.59 -11.17
CA GLU A 28 17.50 -17.03 -11.38
C GLU A 28 18.34 -17.86 -10.39
N ARG A 29 19.60 -17.48 -10.16
CA ARG A 29 20.48 -18.17 -9.21
C ARG A 29 19.97 -18.07 -7.77
N ILE A 30 19.49 -16.89 -7.36
CA ILE A 30 18.87 -16.69 -6.04
C ILE A 30 17.60 -17.53 -5.92
N PHE A 31 16.77 -17.56 -6.96
CA PHE A 31 15.55 -18.34 -6.99
C PHE A 31 15.84 -19.84 -6.86
N ARG A 32 16.82 -20.36 -7.62
CA ARG A 32 17.25 -21.76 -7.54
C ARG A 32 17.72 -22.16 -6.15
N MET A 33 18.48 -21.29 -5.48
CA MET A 33 18.88 -21.51 -4.09
C MET A 33 17.68 -21.54 -3.14
N SER A 34 16.71 -20.64 -3.32
CA SER A 34 15.48 -20.62 -2.53
C SER A 34 14.70 -21.91 -2.70
N VAL A 35 14.51 -22.39 -3.94
CA VAL A 35 13.85 -23.67 -4.23
C VAL A 35 14.57 -24.84 -3.57
N GLY A 36 15.91 -24.88 -3.68
CA GLY A 36 16.73 -25.91 -3.05
C GLY A 36 16.61 -25.96 -1.52
N LEU A 37 16.44 -24.81 -0.86
CA LEU A 37 16.23 -24.74 0.60
C LEU A 37 14.89 -25.35 1.05
N HIS A 38 13.86 -25.30 0.20
CA HIS A 38 12.51 -25.78 0.54
C HIS A 38 12.30 -27.25 0.16
N GLY A 39 13.22 -27.87 -0.60
CA GLY A 39 13.24 -29.31 -0.88
C GLY A 39 11.89 -29.83 -1.41
N HIS A 40 11.35 -30.87 -0.76
CA HIS A 40 10.03 -31.44 -1.11
C HIS A 40 8.84 -30.51 -0.87
N ALA A 41 8.96 -29.51 0.01
CA ALA A 41 7.91 -28.51 0.24
C ALA A 41 7.84 -27.47 -0.90
N ALA A 42 8.82 -27.45 -1.81
CA ALA A 42 8.76 -26.64 -3.02
C ALA A 42 7.91 -27.27 -4.14
N LEU A 43 7.51 -28.55 -3.99
CA LEU A 43 6.74 -29.32 -4.96
C LEU A 43 5.23 -29.27 -4.72
N GLU A 44 4.75 -28.30 -3.93
CA GLU A 44 3.32 -28.10 -3.76
C GLU A 44 2.66 -27.73 -5.11
N ASP A 45 1.62 -28.46 -5.47
CA ASP A 45 0.83 -28.25 -6.71
C ASP A 45 0.13 -26.88 -6.70
N THR A 46 -0.12 -26.35 -5.50
CA THR A 46 -0.63 -25.01 -5.25
C THR A 46 0.52 -24.04 -4.98
N VAL A 47 0.84 -23.23 -5.97
CA VAL A 47 1.71 -22.08 -5.76
C VAL A 47 0.97 -21.05 -4.90
N HIS A 48 1.25 -21.02 -3.59
CA HIS A 48 0.89 -19.89 -2.75
C HIS A 48 1.82 -18.72 -3.08
N ILE A 49 1.51 -18.00 -4.17
CA ILE A 49 2.08 -16.67 -4.36
C ILE A 49 1.49 -15.80 -3.25
N ASP A 50 2.20 -15.69 -2.14
CA ASP A 50 1.96 -14.65 -1.15
C ASP A 50 2.48 -13.35 -1.77
N THR A 51 1.73 -12.83 -2.76
CA THR A 51 1.88 -11.44 -3.14
C THR A 51 1.49 -10.69 -1.89
N THR A 52 2.48 -10.28 -1.10
CA THR A 52 2.31 -9.10 -0.24
C THR A 52 2.15 -7.93 -1.20
N VAL A 53 0.98 -7.84 -1.83
CA VAL A 53 0.41 -6.59 -2.28
C VAL A 53 0.46 -5.78 -1.00
N GLN A 54 1.44 -4.89 -0.88
CA GLN A 54 1.28 -3.80 0.05
C GLN A 54 -0.03 -3.18 -0.37
N GLU A 55 -1.08 -3.39 0.44
CA GLU A 55 -2.32 -2.73 0.16
C GLU A 55 -1.96 -1.26 0.09
N LYS A 56 -2.14 -0.66 -1.09
CA LYS A 56 -2.17 0.78 -1.21
C LYS A 56 -3.53 1.22 -0.67
N ASN A 57 -3.85 0.84 0.57
CA ASN A 57 -5.03 1.24 1.32
C ASN A 57 -4.80 2.58 2.02
N ILE A 58 -3.84 3.35 1.53
CA ILE A 58 -3.86 4.79 1.61
C ILE A 58 -4.25 5.27 0.22
N THR A 59 -5.56 5.24 -0.04
CA THR A 59 -6.16 6.37 -0.75
C THR A 59 -5.75 7.58 0.08
N TYR A 60 -4.68 8.28 -0.34
CA TYR A 60 -4.38 9.58 0.22
C TYR A 60 -5.70 10.34 0.14
N PRO A 61 -6.35 10.70 1.26
CA PRO A 61 -7.48 11.56 1.15
C PRO A 61 -6.88 12.85 0.61
N ILE A 62 -7.03 13.11 -0.68
CA ILE A 62 -7.00 14.49 -1.12
C ILE A 62 -8.11 15.10 -0.27
N ASP A 63 -7.75 15.93 0.70
CA ASP A 63 -8.65 16.46 1.74
C ASP A 63 -9.99 16.92 1.16
N SER A 64 -9.97 17.37 -0.09
CA SER A 64 -11.11 17.59 -0.97
C SER A 64 -12.21 16.52 -0.91
N LYS A 65 -11.91 15.23 -1.06
CA LYS A 65 -12.95 14.16 -1.07
C LYS A 65 -13.58 13.98 0.31
N LEU A 66 -12.77 14.08 1.38
CA LEU A 66 -13.27 14.00 2.75
C LEU A 66 -14.11 15.24 3.10
N ALA A 67 -13.64 16.43 2.73
CA ALA A 67 -14.35 17.69 2.89
C ALA A 67 -15.70 17.68 2.17
N ILE A 68 -15.75 17.20 0.91
CA ILE A 68 -17.00 17.06 0.16
C ILE A 68 -17.98 16.10 0.86
N ARG A 69 -17.49 14.96 1.37
CA ARG A 69 -18.32 14.01 2.13
C ARG A 69 -18.91 14.64 3.40
N ILE A 70 -18.11 15.41 4.14
CA ILE A 70 -18.56 16.10 5.36
C ILE A 70 -19.61 17.18 5.03
N ILE A 71 -19.35 18.01 4.01
CA ILE A 71 -20.30 19.04 3.56
C ILE A 71 -21.65 18.42 3.17
N ASN A 72 -21.64 17.34 2.39
CA ASN A 72 -22.86 16.66 1.97
C ASN A 72 -23.63 16.06 3.17
N ARG A 73 -22.92 15.51 4.16
CA ARG A 73 -23.55 14.98 5.39
C ARG A 73 -24.21 16.09 6.21
N LEU A 74 -23.54 17.21 6.40
CA LEU A 74 -24.07 18.35 7.16
C LEU A 74 -25.30 18.97 6.47
N ASN A 75 -25.28 19.10 5.15
CA ASN A 75 -26.43 19.58 4.38
C ASN A 75 -27.66 18.64 4.54
N LYS A 76 -27.44 17.31 4.56
CA LYS A 76 -28.52 16.34 4.76
C LYS A 76 -29.15 16.45 6.16
N ILE A 77 -28.32 16.62 7.19
CA ILE A 77 -28.78 16.79 8.57
C ILE A 77 -29.52 18.13 8.72
N GLY A 78 -28.99 19.23 8.20
CA GLY A 78 -29.65 20.54 8.25
C GLY A 78 -31.05 20.52 7.64
N LYS A 79 -31.23 19.84 6.51
CA LYS A 79 -32.54 19.63 5.89
C LYS A 79 -33.48 18.80 6.76
N ALA A 80 -32.99 17.73 7.38
CA ALA A 80 -33.79 16.86 8.23
C ALA A 80 -34.33 17.56 9.49
N TYR A 81 -33.54 18.47 10.07
CA TYR A 81 -33.90 19.23 11.26
C TYR A 81 -34.45 20.63 10.98
N GLY A 82 -34.72 20.97 9.71
CA GLY A 82 -35.30 22.27 9.32
C GLY A 82 -34.41 23.49 9.61
N VAL A 83 -33.10 23.29 9.76
CA VAL A 83 -32.16 24.37 10.08
C VAL A 83 -31.89 25.21 8.82
N SER A 84 -32.29 26.48 8.86
CA SER A 84 -32.02 27.43 7.78
C SER A 84 -30.52 27.78 7.74
N GLN A 85 -29.85 27.40 6.64
CA GLN A 85 -28.43 27.67 6.43
C GLN A 85 -28.27 28.87 5.50
N ARG A 86 -27.50 29.88 5.93
CA ARG A 86 -27.21 31.10 5.15
C ARG A 86 -26.55 30.82 3.79
N ARG A 87 -25.75 29.76 3.69
CA ARG A 87 -25.10 29.30 2.46
C ARG A 87 -25.05 27.78 2.45
N THR A 88 -25.48 27.17 1.36
CA THR A 88 -25.30 25.73 1.09
C THR A 88 -24.23 25.60 0.01
N SER A 89 -23.06 25.07 0.36
CA SER A 89 -22.07 24.69 -0.65
C SER A 89 -22.45 23.31 -1.18
N SER A 90 -22.89 23.24 -2.45
CA SER A 90 -22.97 21.98 -3.18
C SER A 90 -21.86 21.96 -4.22
N LYS A 91 -20.77 21.25 -3.95
CA LYS A 91 -19.80 20.91 -5.00
C LYS A 91 -20.25 19.61 -5.65
N LYS A 92 -20.54 19.65 -6.96
CA LYS A 92 -20.70 18.46 -7.80
C LYS A 92 -19.39 17.68 -7.86
#